data_AF-A0A434AUT4-F1
#
_entry.id   AF-A0A434AUT4-F1
#
_cell.length_a   1.000
_cell.length_b   1.000
_cell.length_c   1.000
_cell.angle_alpha   90.00
_cell.angle_beta   90.00
_cell.angle_gamma   90.00
#
_symmetry.space_group_name_H-M   'P 1'
#
loop_
_entity.id
_entity.type
_entity.pdbx_description
1 polymer ?
#
loop_
_entity_poly.entity_id
_entity_poly.type
_entity_poly.pdbx_seq_one_letter_code
_entity_poly.pdbx_strand_id
1 'polypeptide(L)'
;MIKFKRHVKVDDQVFETWFGLDIKKKGGRPNVSIYYYTDDPNEDASVNQLIKASFTSKDEAVRYGVKFMRTMYKEMIKREASLPKEDEKTEE
;
A
#
# COMPACT_ATOMS: atom_id res chain seq x y z
N MET A 1 9.20 -2.97 -13.95
CA MET A 1 8.75 -2.97 -12.54
C MET A 1 8.26 -4.36 -12.17
N ILE A 2 8.73 -4.92 -11.06
CA ILE A 2 8.33 -6.21 -10.54
C ILE A 2 7.02 -6.01 -9.75
N LYS A 3 5.95 -6.69 -10.15
CA LYS A 3 4.64 -6.65 -9.48
C LYS A 3 4.49 -7.86 -8.57
N PHE A 4 3.96 -7.67 -7.37
CA PHE A 4 3.71 -8.78 -6.43
C PHE A 4 2.60 -8.43 -5.45
N LYS A 5 1.84 -9.43 -5.02
CA LYS A 5 0.74 -9.28 -4.07
C LYS A 5 1.20 -9.67 -2.65
N ARG A 6 0.72 -8.96 -1.63
CA ARG A 6 0.95 -9.32 -0.22
C ARG A 6 -0.34 -9.19 0.58
N HIS A 7 -0.51 -10.12 1.52
CA HIS A 7 -1.51 -10.05 2.56
C HIS A 7 -0.96 -9.25 3.74
N VAL A 8 -1.55 -8.09 4.02
CA VAL A 8 -1.20 -7.20 5.11
C VAL A 8 -2.22 -7.41 6.23
N LYS A 9 -1.82 -8.14 7.27
CA LYS A 9 -2.64 -8.27 8.48
C LYS A 9 -2.59 -6.98 9.31
N VAL A 10 -3.75 -6.47 9.69
CA VAL A 10 -3.97 -5.29 10.53
C VAL A 10 -5.06 -5.64 11.54
N ASP A 11 -4.68 -5.76 12.81
CA ASP A 11 -5.54 -6.24 13.89
C ASP A 11 -6.21 -7.58 13.48
N ASP A 12 -7.54 -7.65 13.42
CA ASP A 12 -8.29 -8.86 13.03
C ASP A 12 -8.64 -8.93 11.53
N GLN A 13 -8.19 -7.95 10.74
CA GLN A 13 -8.45 -7.87 9.30
C GLN A 13 -7.21 -8.19 8.47
N VAL A 14 -7.43 -8.72 7.26
CA VAL A 14 -6.37 -8.99 6.29
C VAL A 14 -6.68 -8.22 5.02
N PHE A 15 -5.79 -7.32 4.65
CA PHE A 15 -5.89 -6.54 3.42
C PHE A 15 -4.98 -7.13 2.36
N GLU A 16 -5.49 -7.24 1.14
CA GLU A 16 -4.68 -7.62 0.00
C GLU A 16 -4.16 -6.36 -0.70
N THR A 17 -2.85 -6.27 -0.88
CA THR A 17 -2.23 -5.12 -1.55
C THR A 17 -1.30 -5.58 -2.65
N TRP A 18 -1.45 -4.97 -3.83
CA TRP A 18 -0.50 -5.07 -4.92
C TRP A 18 0.63 -4.06 -4.75
N PHE A 19 1.86 -4.54 -4.88
CA PHE A 19 3.08 -3.75 -4.78
C PHE A 19 3.86 -3.78 -6.09
N GLY A 20 4.57 -2.69 -6.36
CA GLY A 20 5.52 -2.55 -7.45
C GLY A 20 6.92 -2.30 -6.91
N LEU A 21 7.93 -3.01 -7.41
CA LEU A 21 9.34 -2.73 -7.18
C LEU A 21 10.02 -2.31 -8.47
N ASP A 22 10.64 -1.13 -8.47
CA ASP A 22 11.54 -0.70 -9.53
C ASP A 22 12.97 -0.74 -9.01
N ILE A 23 13.88 -1.39 -9.75
CA ILE A 23 15.28 -1.54 -9.35
C ILE A 23 16.14 -0.96 -10.46
N LYS A 24 16.81 0.14 -10.14
CA LYS A 24 17.73 0.84 -11.04
C LYS A 24 19.13 0.81 -10.47
N LYS A 25 20.14 0.96 -11.32
CA LYS A 25 21.52 1.22 -10.88
C LYS A 25 21.76 2.73 -10.92
N LYS A 26 22.14 3.33 -9.79
CA LYS A 26 22.50 4.75 -9.72
C LYS A 26 23.88 4.86 -9.06
N GLY A 27 24.88 5.30 -9.83
CA GLY A 27 26.27 5.42 -9.32
C GLY A 27 26.88 4.10 -8.84
N GLY A 28 26.60 2.99 -9.54
CA GLY A 28 27.13 1.66 -9.18
C GLY A 28 26.44 0.96 -8.00
N ARG A 29 25.50 1.63 -7.32
CA ARG A 29 24.69 1.04 -6.24
C ARG A 29 23.26 0.76 -6.70
N PRO A 30 22.62 -0.31 -6.19
CA PRO A 30 21.20 -0.52 -6.39
C PRO A 30 20.40 0.62 -5.76
N ASN A 31 19.47 1.16 -6.52
CA ASN A 31 18.45 2.09 -6.06
C ASN A 31 17.10 1.41 -6.31
N VAL A 32 16.47 1.01 -5.20
CA VAL A 32 15.19 0.31 -5.22
C VAL A 32 14.10 1.28 -4.80
N SER A 33 13.01 1.29 -5.56
CA SER A 33 11.79 2.05 -5.28
C SER A 33 10.63 1.10 -5.08
N ILE A 34 9.80 1.36 -4.08
CA ILE A 34 8.60 0.61 -3.75
C ILE A 34 7.35 1.46 -3.99
N TYR A 35 6.36 0.84 -4.61
CA TYR A 35 5.08 1.42 -5.00
C TYR A 35 3.95 0.52 -4.48
N TYR A 36 2.76 1.08 -4.24
CA TYR A 36 1.52 0.31 -4.15
C TYR A 36 0.65 0.60 -5.37
N TYR A 37 -0.24 -0.33 -5.71
CA TYR A 37 -1.28 -0.11 -6.72
C TYR A 37 -2.62 0.16 -6.03
N THR A 38 -3.44 1.00 -6.65
CA THR A 38 -4.81 1.27 -6.17
C THR A 38 -5.73 0.07 -6.36
N ASP A 39 -5.46 -0.77 -7.36
CA ASP A 39 -6.21 -2.00 -7.64
C ASP A 39 -5.31 -3.08 -8.31
N ASP A 40 -5.89 -4.10 -8.95
CA ASP A 40 -5.16 -5.09 -9.73
C ASP A 40 -4.31 -4.42 -10.82
N PRO A 41 -3.00 -4.67 -10.89
CA PRO A 41 -2.10 -3.98 -11.80
C PRO A 41 -2.28 -4.38 -13.28
N ASN A 42 -3.23 -5.26 -13.61
CA ASN A 42 -3.63 -5.59 -14.97
C ASN A 42 -4.88 -4.83 -15.43
N GLU A 43 -5.55 -4.10 -14.53
CA GLU A 43 -6.69 -3.25 -14.88
C GLU A 43 -6.22 -1.87 -15.37
N ASP A 44 -6.90 -1.33 -16.38
CA ASP A 44 -6.54 -0.04 -16.99
C ASP A 44 -6.68 1.14 -16.02
N ALA A 45 -7.62 1.05 -15.07
CA ALA A 45 -7.84 2.06 -14.05
C ALA A 45 -6.82 2.00 -12.89
N SER A 46 -6.03 0.93 -12.79
CA SER A 46 -5.09 0.74 -11.70
C SER A 46 -3.86 1.63 -11.86
N VAL A 47 -3.67 2.53 -10.90
CA VAL A 47 -2.52 3.42 -10.86
C VAL A 47 -1.53 2.96 -9.80
N ASN A 48 -0.24 3.05 -10.11
CA ASN A 48 0.81 2.86 -9.11
C ASN A 48 1.17 4.19 -8.45
N GLN A 49 1.37 4.14 -7.14
CA GLN A 49 1.74 5.28 -6.31
C GLN A 49 3.06 4.98 -5.61
N LEU A 50 4.00 5.92 -5.70
CA LEU A 50 5.31 5.78 -5.06
C LEU A 50 5.15 5.87 -3.54
N ILE A 51 5.59 4.84 -2.83
CA ILE A 51 5.72 4.88 -1.38
C ILE A 51 7.02 5.56 -1.00
N LYS A 52 8.14 5.03 -1.50
CA LYS A 52 9.49 5.54 -1.23
C LYS A 52 10.51 4.99 -2.23
N ALA A 53 11.54 5.79 -2.49
CA ALA A 53 12.67 5.43 -3.35
C ALA A 53 14.00 5.40 -2.57
N SER A 54 15.08 5.02 -3.27
CA SER A 54 16.46 5.04 -2.75
C SER A 54 16.75 4.02 -1.65
N PHE A 55 16.08 2.87 -1.67
CA PHE A 55 16.50 1.72 -0.87
C PHE A 55 17.72 1.06 -1.48
N THR A 56 18.55 0.48 -0.61
CA THR A 56 19.78 -0.23 -1.03
C THR A 56 19.54 -1.72 -1.26
N SER A 57 18.40 -2.25 -0.81
CA SER A 57 18.02 -3.65 -1.01
C SER A 57 16.53 -3.80 -1.29
N LYS A 58 16.16 -4.90 -1.95
CA LYS A 58 14.76 -5.24 -2.22
C LYS A 58 14.00 -5.52 -0.92
N ASP A 59 14.61 -6.25 0.01
CA ASP A 59 13.97 -6.66 1.25
C ASP A 59 13.65 -5.46 2.15
N GLU A 60 14.55 -4.48 2.22
CA GLU A 60 14.31 -3.23 2.94
C GLU A 60 13.11 -2.48 2.33
N ALA A 61 13.08 -2.36 1.00
CA ALA A 61 11.99 -1.70 0.28
C ALA A 61 10.63 -2.40 0.52
N VAL A 62 10.60 -3.74 0.46
CA VAL A 62 9.38 -4.52 0.72
C VAL A 62 8.91 -4.38 2.15
N ARG A 63 9.81 -4.51 3.14
CA ARG A 63 9.47 -4.36 4.56
C ARG A 63 8.91 -2.97 4.84
N TYR A 64 9.52 -1.93 4.25
CA TYR A 64 9.02 -0.57 4.36
C TYR A 64 7.64 -0.41 3.73
N GLY A 65 7.43 -0.92 2.51
CA GLY A 65 6.14 -0.87 1.81
C GLY A 65 5.01 -1.55 2.60
N VAL A 66 5.26 -2.76 3.13
CA VAL A 66 4.28 -3.48 3.96
C VAL A 66 3.96 -2.71 5.24
N LYS A 67 4.98 -2.14 5.90
CA LYS A 67 4.77 -1.31 7.11
C LYS A 67 3.95 -0.06 6.80
N PHE A 68 4.25 0.61 5.68
CA PHE A 68 3.53 1.80 5.23
C PHE A 68 2.04 1.50 5.01
N MET A 69 1.72 0.45 4.25
CA MET A 69 0.33 0.06 4.00
C MET A 69 -0.39 -0.38 5.27
N ARG A 70 0.29 -1.10 6.17
CA ARG A 70 -0.28 -1.44 7.49
C ARG A 70 -0.69 -0.20 8.27
N THR A 71 0.14 0.85 8.29
CA THR A 71 -0.19 2.11 8.96
C THR A 71 -1.37 2.79 8.27
N MET A 72 -1.37 2.87 6.93
CA MET A 72 -2.46 3.46 6.15
C MET A 72 -3.80 2.78 6.45
N TYR A 73 -3.87 1.45 6.37
CA TYR A 73 -5.09 0.70 6.70
C TYR A 73 -5.53 0.92 8.15
N LYS A 74 -4.59 0.96 9.10
CA LYS A 74 -4.91 1.24 10.50
C LYS A 74 -5.50 2.63 10.69
N GLU A 75 -5.02 3.63 9.96
CA GLU A 75 -5.57 4.98 9.98
C GLU A 75 -6.94 5.05 9.31
N MET A 76 -7.16 4.33 8.22
CA MET A 76 -8.47 4.21 7.55
C MET A 76 -9.52 3.59 8.48
N ILE A 77 -9.21 2.47 9.13
CA ILE A 77 -10.12 1.82 10.09
C ILE A 77 -10.48 2.77 11.24
N LYS A 78 -9.49 3.49 11.79
CA LYS A 78 -9.74 4.48 12.85
C LYS A 78 -10.66 5.60 12.38
N ARG A 79 -10.46 6.07 11.14
CA ARG A 79 -11.28 7.12 10.55
C ARG A 79 -12.72 6.65 10.38
N GLU A 80 -12.93 5.44 9.86
CA GLU A 80 -14.26 4.84 9.74
C GLU A 80 -14.96 4.67 11.09
N ALA A 81 -14.24 4.22 12.12
CA ALA A 81 -14.78 4.12 13.48
C ALA A 81 -15.13 5.47 14.12
N SER A 82 -14.53 6.56 13.64
CA SER A 82 -14.77 7.93 14.13
C SER A 82 -15.86 8.69 13.38
N LEU A 83 -16.32 8.17 12.23
CA LEU A 83 -17.46 8.75 11.54
C LEU A 83 -18.71 8.48 12.38
N PRO A 84 -19.55 9.50 12.69
CA PRO A 84 -20.85 9.23 13.25
C PRO A 84 -21.58 8.32 12.27
N LYS A 85 -22.13 7.21 12.78
CA LYS A 85 -23.10 6.44 12.00
C LYS A 85 -24.19 7.45 11.63
N GLU A 86 -24.41 7.68 10.35
CA GLU A 86 -25.66 8.31 9.91
C GLU A 86 -26.76 7.36 10.36
N ASP A 87 -27.27 7.60 11.57
CA ASP A 87 -28.53 7.05 11.99
C ASP A 87 -29.54 7.46 10.93
N GLU A 88 -30.11 6.43 10.33
CA GLU A 88 -31.17 6.42 9.34
C GLU A 88 -32.38 7.22 9.86
N LYS A 89 -32.29 8.55 9.91
CA LYS A 89 -33.42 9.45 10.04
C LYS A 89 -34.07 9.58 8.67
N THR A 90 -34.77 8.52 8.28
CA THR A 90 -35.94 8.68 7.41
C THR A 90 -37.14 8.72 8.34
N GLU A 91 -37.39 9.90 8.93
CA GLU A 91 -38.64 10.23 9.59
C GLU A 91 -39.66 10.62 8.51
N GLU A 92 -40.83 9.98 8.60
CA GLU A 92 -42.18 10.29 8.04
C GLU A 92 -42.45 10.22 6.53
#